data_AF-A0AAU8G121-F1
#
_entry.id   AF-A0AAU8G121-F1
#
_cell.length_a   1.000
_cell.length_b   1.000
_cell.length_c   1.000
_cell.angle_alpha   90.00
_cell.angle_beta   90.00
_cell.angle_gamma   90.00
#
_symmetry.space_group_name_H-M   'P 1'
#
loop_
_entity.id
_entity.type
_entity.pdbx_description
1 polymer ?
#
loop_
_entity_poly.entity_id
_entity_poly.type
_entity_poly.pdbx_seq_one_letter_code
_entity_poly.pdbx_strand_id
1 'polypeptide(L)'
;MAWYDEMQTVHGRLRRALALVREAAAEADEPPGSRRPGADPPPGARPGAGTRVAAHDRPARDGGAQGAGHDPAPATDLLVWCRGFCTALTRHHTAEDAVLFPELERRHPDLAGVLRRLRQDHGMIAYLVADLEHALDRTTDPEASRDAVGRHLDGVGAIMESHFRYEERALGGVLAALDLVASRDDVLGPL
;
A
#
# COMPACT_ATOMS: atom_id res chain seq x y z
N MET A 1 -12.55 23.69 -8.80
CA MET A 1 -12.20 22.36 -8.26
C MET A 1 -12.11 22.56 -6.76
N ALA A 2 -12.86 21.81 -5.95
CA ALA A 2 -12.75 21.92 -4.50
C ALA A 2 -11.52 21.13 -4.05
N TRP A 3 -10.49 21.80 -3.52
CA TRP A 3 -9.26 21.13 -3.07
C TRP A 3 -9.51 20.09 -1.98
N TYR A 4 -10.61 20.22 -1.24
CA TYR A 4 -11.05 19.21 -0.28
C TYR A 4 -11.35 17.85 -0.94
N ASP A 5 -12.01 17.82 -2.09
CA ASP A 5 -12.37 16.57 -2.78
C ASP A 5 -11.12 15.87 -3.35
N GLU A 6 -10.17 16.67 -3.85
CA GLU A 6 -8.87 16.17 -4.30
C GLU A 6 -8.06 15.57 -3.14
N MET A 7 -8.03 16.25 -1.99
CA MET A 7 -7.41 15.76 -0.75
C MET A 7 -7.98 14.40 -0.34
N GLN A 8 -9.32 14.31 -0.25
CA GLN A 8 -10.02 13.08 0.09
C GLN A 8 -9.74 11.95 -0.90
N THR A 9 -9.61 12.29 -2.19
CA THR A 9 -9.26 11.32 -3.23
C THR A 9 -7.84 10.78 -3.07
N VAL A 10 -6.87 11.66 -2.80
CA VAL A 10 -5.46 11.31 -2.58
C VAL A 10 -5.32 10.46 -1.32
N HIS A 11 -5.87 10.89 -0.18
CA HIS A 11 -5.86 10.12 1.06
C HIS A 11 -6.57 8.76 0.89
N GLY A 12 -7.70 8.73 0.21
CA GLY A 12 -8.42 7.48 -0.07
C GLY A 12 -7.59 6.48 -0.89
N ARG A 13 -6.78 6.96 -1.84
CA ARG A 13 -5.85 6.11 -2.61
C ARG A 13 -4.70 5.60 -1.73
N LEU A 14 -4.10 6.46 -0.91
CA LEU A 14 -3.02 6.07 0.00
C LEU A 14 -3.48 5.06 1.06
N ARG A 15 -4.69 5.23 1.62
CA ARG A 15 -5.31 4.23 2.51
C ARG A 15 -5.45 2.86 1.83
N ARG A 16 -5.95 2.83 0.60
CA ARG A 16 -6.09 1.57 -0.16
C ARG A 16 -4.73 0.94 -0.48
N ALA A 17 -3.76 1.74 -0.90
CA ALA A 17 -2.40 1.25 -1.17
C ALA A 17 -1.78 0.61 0.08
N LEU A 18 -1.89 1.28 1.24
CA LEU A 18 -1.39 0.73 2.50
C LEU A 18 -2.11 -0.57 2.89
N ALA A 19 -3.43 -0.65 2.71
CA ALA A 19 -4.20 -1.87 2.99
C ALA A 19 -3.72 -3.05 2.12
N LEU A 20 -3.58 -2.84 0.80
CA LEU A 20 -3.10 -3.87 -0.12
C LEU A 20 -1.68 -4.33 0.23
N VAL A 21 -0.79 -3.40 0.59
CA VAL A 21 0.58 -3.73 0.97
C VAL A 21 0.61 -4.55 2.27
N ARG A 22 -0.24 -4.24 3.24
CA ARG A 22 -0.37 -5.01 4.49
C ARG A 22 -0.98 -6.39 4.26
N GLU A 23 -1.98 -6.50 3.40
CA GLU A 23 -2.57 -7.78 2.98
C GLU A 23 -1.53 -8.67 2.29
N ALA A 24 -0.77 -8.11 1.33
CA ALA A 24 0.30 -8.84 0.64
C ALA A 24 1.41 -9.30 1.60
N ALA A 25 1.71 -8.51 2.64
CA ALA A 25 2.65 -8.90 3.68
C ALA A 25 2.11 -10.04 4.56
N ALA A 26 0.81 -10.04 4.86
CA ALA A 26 0.15 -11.05 5.72
C ALA A 26 -0.16 -12.37 5.01
N GLU A 27 -0.61 -12.34 3.75
CA GLU A 27 -0.88 -13.56 2.96
C GLU A 27 0.37 -14.42 2.74
N ALA A 28 1.54 -13.81 2.85
CA ALA A 28 2.82 -14.47 2.70
C ALA A 28 3.38 -15.06 4.01
N ASP A 29 2.63 -14.94 5.12
CA ASP A 29 2.90 -15.53 6.45
C ASP A 29 1.99 -16.75 6.74
N GLU A 30 0.98 -17.01 5.91
CA GLU A 30 0.10 -18.18 6.05
C GLU A 30 0.80 -19.48 5.59
N PRO A 31 0.80 -20.56 6.40
CA PRO A 31 1.39 -21.84 6.01
C PRO A 31 0.65 -22.43 4.80
N PRO A 32 1.34 -23.13 3.87
CA PRO A 32 0.71 -23.72 2.69
C PRO A 32 -0.31 -24.78 3.10
N GLY A 33 -1.59 -24.40 3.19
CA GLY A 33 -2.69 -25.29 3.58
C GLY A 33 -3.93 -24.63 4.17
N SER A 34 -3.92 -23.33 4.52
CA SER A 34 -5.07 -22.65 5.15
C SER A 34 -6.02 -21.95 4.18
N ARG A 35 -5.70 -21.88 2.88
CA ARG A 35 -6.56 -21.26 1.85
C ARG A 35 -7.94 -21.93 1.86
N ARG A 36 -8.96 -21.21 2.33
CA ARG A 36 -10.35 -21.68 2.26
C ARG A 36 -10.73 -21.92 0.79
N PRO A 37 -11.29 -23.08 0.42
CA PRO A 37 -11.74 -23.29 -0.95
C PRO A 37 -12.87 -22.31 -1.26
N GLY A 38 -12.69 -21.54 -2.34
CA GLY A 38 -13.71 -20.68 -2.90
C GLY A 38 -14.96 -21.48 -3.24
N ALA A 39 -16.12 -20.88 -3.01
CA ALA A 39 -17.43 -21.47 -3.23
C ALA A 39 -17.59 -22.02 -4.67
N ASP A 40 -18.18 -23.21 -4.79
CA ASP A 40 -18.50 -23.85 -6.07
C ASP A 40 -19.35 -22.94 -6.96
N PRO A 41 -19.05 -22.85 -8.28
CA PRO A 41 -19.98 -22.29 -9.25
C PRO A 41 -21.17 -23.25 -9.47
N PRO A 42 -22.39 -22.74 -9.75
CA PRO A 42 -23.56 -23.59 -9.93
C PRO A 42 -23.45 -24.46 -11.19
N PRO A 43 -23.94 -25.72 -11.18
CA PRO A 43 -23.80 -26.63 -12.31
C PRO A 43 -24.89 -26.42 -13.37
N GLY A 44 -24.52 -26.44 -14.66
CA GLY A 44 -25.53 -26.50 -15.72
C GLY A 44 -25.13 -26.24 -17.17
N ALA A 45 -24.10 -26.90 -17.71
CA ALA A 45 -24.02 -27.15 -19.16
C ALA A 45 -23.35 -28.50 -19.44
N ARG A 46 -24.07 -29.39 -20.12
CA ARG A 46 -23.66 -30.78 -20.42
C ARG A 46 -22.85 -30.89 -21.74
N PRO A 47 -22.13 -32.02 -21.95
CA PRO A 47 -20.92 -32.09 -22.76
C PRO A 47 -21.13 -32.64 -24.19
N GLY A 48 -20.19 -32.34 -25.08
CA GLY A 48 -20.05 -32.93 -26.41
C GLY A 48 -18.99 -34.04 -26.44
N ALA A 49 -19.30 -35.13 -27.14
CA ALA A 49 -18.63 -36.43 -27.19
C ALA A 49 -17.24 -36.43 -27.87
N GLY A 50 -16.27 -37.21 -27.35
CA GLY A 50 -15.72 -38.41 -27.99
C GLY A 50 -14.23 -38.17 -28.29
N THR A 51 -13.24 -39.02 -28.04
CA THR A 51 -13.12 -40.49 -28.13
C THR A 51 -11.91 -40.92 -27.28
N ARG A 52 -12.00 -42.08 -26.61
CA ARG A 52 -10.90 -42.73 -25.86
C ARG A 52 -10.05 -43.59 -26.80
N VAL A 53 -8.72 -43.55 -26.63
CA VAL A 53 -7.80 -44.61 -27.05
C VAL A 53 -6.79 -44.86 -25.92
N ALA A 54 -6.34 -46.11 -25.85
CA ALA A 54 -5.83 -46.85 -24.70
C ALA A 54 -4.39 -46.52 -24.22
N ALA A 55 -4.13 -47.04 -23.03
CA ALA A 55 -2.91 -46.98 -22.24
C ALA A 55 -1.73 -47.76 -22.84
N HIS A 56 -0.50 -47.30 -22.55
CA HIS A 56 0.68 -48.16 -22.43
C HIS A 56 1.63 -47.67 -21.32
N ASP A 57 2.00 -48.66 -20.49
CA ASP A 57 3.11 -48.85 -19.56
C ASP A 57 3.92 -47.69 -18.93
N ARG A 58 4.03 -47.79 -17.60
CA ARG A 58 5.00 -47.13 -16.73
C ARG A 58 6.29 -47.96 -16.64
N PRO A 59 7.45 -47.31 -16.46
CA PRO A 59 8.42 -47.80 -15.50
C PRO A 59 8.69 -46.77 -14.40
N ALA A 60 8.78 -47.28 -13.17
CA ALA A 60 9.20 -46.55 -11.99
C ALA A 60 10.67 -46.13 -12.09
N ARG A 61 11.01 -44.91 -11.62
CA ARG A 61 12.30 -44.60 -11.00
C ARG A 61 12.15 -43.56 -9.89
N ASP A 62 13.02 -43.75 -8.91
CA ASP A 62 13.07 -43.19 -7.56
C ASP A 62 13.23 -41.67 -7.47
N GLY A 63 12.59 -41.11 -6.44
CA GLY A 63 13.29 -40.42 -5.36
C GLY A 63 14.21 -39.26 -5.73
N GLY A 64 13.62 -38.11 -6.03
CA GLY A 64 14.30 -36.81 -5.96
C GLY A 64 13.36 -35.81 -5.30
N ALA A 65 13.65 -35.45 -4.05
CA ALA A 65 12.91 -34.43 -3.31
C ALA A 65 12.85 -33.14 -4.14
N GLN A 66 11.66 -32.82 -4.63
CA GLN A 66 11.35 -31.48 -5.12
C GLN A 66 11.42 -30.57 -3.90
N GLY A 67 12.53 -29.87 -3.75
CA GLY A 67 12.55 -28.64 -2.96
C GLY A 67 11.40 -27.79 -3.48
N ALA A 68 10.45 -27.48 -2.61
CA ALA A 68 9.37 -26.56 -2.90
C ALA A 68 10.02 -25.27 -3.41
N GLY A 69 9.91 -25.02 -4.71
CA GLY A 69 10.31 -23.75 -5.28
C GLY A 69 9.43 -22.70 -4.63
N HIS A 70 10.01 -21.89 -3.74
CA HIS A 70 9.36 -20.66 -3.32
C HIS A 70 9.24 -19.81 -4.57
N ASP A 71 8.04 -19.68 -5.10
CA ASP A 71 7.78 -18.84 -6.28
C ASP A 71 8.24 -17.41 -5.90
N PRO A 72 9.25 -16.83 -6.57
CA PRO A 72 9.77 -15.51 -6.20
C PRO A 72 8.81 -14.37 -6.57
N ALA A 73 7.74 -14.66 -7.32
CA ALA A 73 6.77 -13.67 -7.78
C ALA A 73 6.06 -12.91 -6.63
N PRO A 74 5.47 -13.55 -5.59
CA PRO A 74 4.75 -12.83 -4.54
C PRO A 74 5.66 -11.93 -3.68
N ALA A 75 6.90 -12.35 -3.43
CA ALA A 75 7.87 -11.53 -2.68
C ALA A 75 8.36 -10.34 -3.53
N THR A 76 8.56 -10.56 -4.84
CA THR A 76 8.90 -9.48 -5.78
C THR A 76 7.77 -8.46 -5.89
N ASP A 77 6.52 -8.93 -5.94
CA ASP A 77 5.35 -8.06 -5.96
C ASP A 77 5.28 -7.21 -4.69
N LEU A 78 5.40 -7.80 -3.50
CA LEU A 78 5.39 -7.06 -2.22
C LEU A 78 6.43 -5.93 -2.20
N LEU A 79 7.66 -6.21 -2.64
CA LEU A 79 8.72 -5.19 -2.70
C LEU A 79 8.37 -4.03 -3.63
N VAL A 80 7.78 -4.31 -4.80
CA VAL A 80 7.34 -3.30 -5.76
C VAL A 80 6.20 -2.46 -5.18
N TRP A 81 5.19 -3.11 -4.58
CA TRP A 81 4.05 -2.41 -3.97
C TRP A 81 4.48 -1.55 -2.77
N CYS A 82 5.33 -2.07 -1.88
CA CYS A 82 5.87 -1.32 -0.74
C CYS A 82 6.63 -0.07 -1.22
N ARG A 83 7.56 -0.21 -2.19
CA ARG A 83 8.33 0.93 -2.70
C ARG A 83 7.44 1.96 -3.40
N GLY A 84 6.44 1.50 -4.15
CA GLY A 84 5.44 2.37 -4.76
C GLY A 84 4.67 3.19 -3.72
N PHE A 85 4.19 2.53 -2.66
CA PHE A 85 3.52 3.19 -1.55
C PHE A 85 4.41 4.21 -0.83
N CYS A 86 5.64 3.82 -0.44
CA CYS A 86 6.58 4.72 0.23
C CYS A 86 6.89 5.96 -0.62
N THR A 87 7.06 5.77 -1.94
CA THR A 87 7.29 6.87 -2.89
C THR A 87 6.09 7.81 -2.97
N ALA A 88 4.88 7.26 -3.13
CA ALA A 88 3.66 8.05 -3.26
C ALA A 88 3.38 8.85 -1.98
N LEU A 89 3.51 8.22 -0.81
CA LEU A 89 3.29 8.86 0.48
C LEU A 89 4.30 9.98 0.74
N THR A 90 5.59 9.72 0.50
CA THR A 90 6.65 10.72 0.66
C THR A 90 6.41 11.93 -0.24
N ARG A 91 6.04 11.71 -1.50
CA ARG A 91 5.78 12.81 -2.45
C ARG A 91 4.56 13.63 -2.05
N HIS A 92 3.52 12.98 -1.58
CA HIS A 92 2.31 13.64 -1.10
C HIS A 92 2.61 14.59 0.06
N HIS A 93 3.17 14.10 1.17
CA HIS A 93 3.48 14.95 2.33
C HIS A 93 4.51 16.04 2.00
N THR A 94 5.48 15.75 1.13
CA THR A 94 6.48 16.76 0.71
C THR A 94 5.82 17.87 -0.11
N ALA A 95 4.87 17.55 -0.99
CA ALA A 95 4.13 18.54 -1.77
C ALA A 95 3.27 19.43 -0.85
N GLU A 96 2.64 18.84 0.16
CA GLU A 96 1.86 19.61 1.14
C GLU A 96 2.73 20.56 1.94
N ASP A 97 3.85 20.07 2.47
CA ASP A 97 4.81 20.87 3.23
C ASP A 97 5.41 22.01 2.41
N ALA A 98 5.68 21.76 1.12
CA ALA A 98 6.35 22.71 0.23
C ALA A 98 5.40 23.70 -0.45
N VAL A 99 4.14 23.32 -0.68
CA VAL A 99 3.20 24.09 -1.52
C VAL A 99 1.90 24.39 -0.79
N LEU A 100 1.16 23.36 -0.36
CA LEU A 100 -0.18 23.57 0.22
C LEU A 100 -0.10 24.36 1.54
N PHE A 101 0.71 23.91 2.48
CA PHE A 101 0.78 24.50 3.82
C PHE A 101 1.28 25.94 3.81
N PRO A 102 2.32 26.33 3.04
CA PRO A 102 2.68 27.74 2.89
C PRO A 102 1.54 28.60 2.35
N GLU A 103 0.80 28.09 1.35
CA GLU A 103 -0.34 28.82 0.77
C GLU A 103 -1.51 28.96 1.75
N LEU A 104 -1.75 27.96 2.60
CA LEU A 104 -2.74 28.03 3.68
C LEU A 104 -2.29 28.97 4.79
N GLU A 105 -1.04 28.89 5.23
CA GLU A 105 -0.47 29.74 6.30
C GLU A 105 -0.52 31.23 5.91
N ARG A 106 -0.29 31.55 4.63
CA ARG A 106 -0.40 32.91 4.09
C ARG A 106 -1.82 33.46 4.10
N ARG A 107 -2.83 32.62 3.84
CA ARG A 107 -4.25 33.03 3.76
C ARG A 107 -4.98 32.93 5.10
N HIS A 108 -4.54 32.03 5.97
CA HIS A 108 -5.15 31.68 7.24
C HIS A 108 -4.09 31.58 8.35
N PRO A 109 -3.53 32.71 8.82
CA PRO A 109 -2.47 32.69 9.84
C PRO A 109 -2.90 32.05 11.17
N ASP A 110 -4.20 31.99 11.44
CA ASP A 110 -4.80 31.29 12.58
C ASP A 110 -4.58 29.77 12.54
N LEU A 111 -4.31 29.19 11.36
CA LEU A 111 -3.97 27.77 11.21
C LEU A 111 -2.51 27.42 11.55
N ALA A 112 -1.65 28.38 11.87
CA ALA A 112 -0.21 28.13 12.10
C ALA A 112 0.04 26.99 13.12
N GLY A 113 -0.77 26.91 14.17
CA GLY A 113 -0.70 25.82 15.16
C GLY A 113 -1.06 24.44 14.60
N VAL A 114 -2.08 24.37 13.75
CA VAL A 114 -2.52 23.15 13.06
C VAL A 114 -1.48 22.68 12.05
N LEU A 115 -1.00 23.59 11.19
CA LEU A 115 -0.01 23.28 10.15
C LEU A 115 1.32 22.82 10.76
N ARG A 116 1.76 23.43 11.87
CA ARG A 116 2.94 22.96 12.61
C ARG A 116 2.76 21.54 13.15
N ARG A 117 1.55 21.18 13.61
CA ARG A 117 1.27 19.82 14.06
C ARG A 117 1.27 18.83 12.90
N LEU A 118 0.67 19.17 11.76
CA LEU A 118 0.70 18.33 10.57
C LEU A 118 2.14 18.08 10.08
N ARG A 119 2.98 19.14 10.00
CA ARG A 119 4.42 19.01 9.70
C ARG A 119 5.16 18.10 10.69
N GLN A 120 4.79 18.13 11.97
CA GLN A 120 5.38 17.24 12.97
C GLN A 120 4.98 15.77 12.72
N ASP A 121 3.70 15.54 12.41
CA ASP A 121 3.22 14.21 12.05
C ASP A 121 3.93 13.71 10.76
N HIS A 122 4.11 14.57 9.75
CA HIS A 122 4.89 14.28 8.53
C HIS A 122 6.31 13.84 8.84
N GLY A 123 7.02 14.56 9.74
CA GLY A 123 8.37 14.19 10.16
C GLY A 123 8.44 12.82 10.84
N MET A 124 7.46 12.49 11.67
CA MET A 124 7.38 11.16 12.30
C MET A 124 7.08 10.07 11.26
N ILE A 125 6.15 10.31 10.34
CA ILE A 125 5.82 9.36 9.27
C ILE A 125 7.01 9.15 8.34
N ALA A 126 7.71 10.22 7.95
CA ALA A 126 8.91 10.13 7.13
C ALA A 126 10.00 9.27 7.77
N TYR A 127 10.18 9.38 9.10
CA TYR A 127 11.10 8.51 9.84
C TYR A 127 10.69 7.03 9.74
N LEU A 128 9.40 6.71 9.93
CA LEU A 128 8.91 5.33 9.84
C LEU A 128 8.98 4.75 8.42
N VAL A 129 8.69 5.58 7.41
CA VAL A 129 8.82 5.22 5.99
C VAL A 129 10.28 4.93 5.65
N ALA A 130 11.21 5.77 6.13
CA ALA A 130 12.64 5.51 5.93
C ALA A 130 13.06 4.19 6.60
N ASP A 131 12.66 3.92 7.83
CA ASP A 131 12.96 2.65 8.51
C ASP A 131 12.41 1.43 7.74
N LEU A 132 11.20 1.55 7.18
CA LEU A 132 10.62 0.54 6.28
C LEU A 132 11.46 0.34 5.02
N GLU A 133 11.87 1.41 4.35
CA GLU A 133 12.73 1.33 3.15
C GLU A 133 14.08 0.65 3.45
N HIS A 134 14.71 0.98 4.58
CA HIS A 134 15.93 0.29 5.00
C HIS A 134 15.70 -1.20 5.28
N ALA A 135 14.53 -1.59 5.78
CA ALA A 135 14.19 -3.00 5.95
C ALA A 135 14.04 -3.72 4.59
N LEU A 136 13.42 -3.07 3.60
CA LEU A 136 13.30 -3.59 2.23
C LEU A 136 14.67 -3.80 1.57
N ASP A 137 15.63 -2.92 1.84
CA ASP A 137 16.98 -3.00 1.24
C ASP A 137 17.88 -4.07 1.88
N ARG A 138 17.64 -4.41 3.15
CA ARG A 138 18.40 -5.44 3.89
C ARG A 138 17.88 -6.86 3.69
N THR A 139 16.91 -7.03 2.81
CA THR A 139 16.24 -8.32 2.58
C THR A 139 17.17 -9.30 1.85
N THR A 140 17.78 -10.23 2.59
CA THR A 140 18.62 -11.32 2.05
C THR A 140 17.97 -12.70 2.20
N ASP A 141 17.08 -12.85 3.19
CA ASP A 141 16.20 -14.01 3.40
C ASP A 141 14.74 -13.59 3.17
N PRO A 142 14.02 -14.18 2.19
CA PRO A 142 12.65 -13.80 1.87
C PRO A 142 11.66 -13.92 3.05
N GLU A 143 11.80 -14.91 3.94
CA GLU A 143 10.83 -15.14 5.02
C GLU A 143 11.02 -14.16 6.18
N ALA A 144 12.21 -14.12 6.79
CA ALA A 144 12.52 -13.21 7.88
C ALA A 144 12.33 -11.73 7.51
N SER A 145 12.48 -11.40 6.23
CA SER A 145 12.28 -10.04 5.72
C SER A 145 10.81 -9.65 5.62
N ARG A 146 9.90 -10.60 5.39
CA ARG A 146 8.45 -10.32 5.34
C ARG A 146 7.91 -9.93 6.71
N ASP A 147 8.26 -10.69 7.75
CA ASP A 147 7.86 -10.36 9.13
C ASP A 147 8.36 -8.98 9.57
N ALA A 148 9.61 -8.66 9.21
CA ALA A 148 10.19 -7.35 9.50
C ALA A 148 9.43 -6.23 8.78
N VAL A 149 9.17 -6.39 7.48
CA VAL A 149 8.39 -5.44 6.68
C VAL A 149 6.97 -5.27 7.23
N GLY A 150 6.30 -6.37 7.60
CA GLY A 150 4.97 -6.36 8.21
C GLY A 150 4.92 -5.51 9.49
N ARG A 151 5.88 -5.69 10.40
CA ARG A 151 5.98 -4.87 11.63
C ARG A 151 6.18 -3.38 11.34
N HIS A 152 7.00 -3.04 10.35
CA HIS A 152 7.20 -1.64 9.95
C HIS A 152 5.92 -1.05 9.34
N LEU A 153 5.21 -1.81 8.49
CA LEU A 153 3.94 -1.40 7.91
C LEU A 153 2.84 -1.20 8.96
N ASP A 154 2.80 -2.02 10.00
CA ASP A 154 1.89 -1.82 11.13
C ASP A 154 2.20 -0.53 11.90
N GLY A 155 3.48 -0.22 12.10
CA GLY A 155 3.93 1.04 12.69
C GLY A 155 3.48 2.26 11.88
N VAL A 156 3.67 2.22 10.56
CA VAL A 156 3.18 3.27 9.64
C VAL A 156 1.65 3.36 9.73
N GLY A 157 0.94 2.24 9.60
CA GLY A 157 -0.52 2.21 9.59
C GLY A 157 -1.18 2.68 10.88
N ALA A 158 -0.57 2.45 12.03
CA ALA A 158 -1.08 2.92 13.32
C ALA A 158 -1.21 4.45 13.39
N ILE A 159 -0.32 5.17 12.70
CA ILE A 159 -0.28 6.64 12.70
C ILE A 159 -1.07 7.23 11.54
N MET A 160 -0.93 6.65 10.33
CA MET A 160 -1.47 7.19 9.08
C MET A 160 -2.97 7.51 9.15
N GLU A 161 -3.78 6.59 9.69
CA GLU A 161 -5.23 6.82 9.76
C GLU A 161 -5.61 7.93 10.76
N SER A 162 -4.82 8.12 11.82
CA SER A 162 -5.04 9.22 12.75
C SER A 162 -4.68 10.57 12.13
N HIS A 163 -3.59 10.59 11.36
CA HIS A 163 -3.05 11.75 10.67
C HIS A 163 -4.03 12.25 9.59
N PHE A 164 -4.39 11.40 8.62
CA PHE A 164 -5.33 11.78 7.55
C PHE A 164 -6.66 12.30 8.08
N ARG A 165 -7.25 11.61 9.06
CA ARG A 165 -8.51 12.09 9.64
C ARG A 165 -8.35 13.42 10.37
N TYR A 166 -7.20 13.67 11.00
CA TYR A 166 -6.96 14.95 11.66
C TYR A 166 -6.88 16.08 10.64
N GLU A 167 -6.11 15.89 9.58
CA GLU A 167 -5.95 16.85 8.51
C GLU A 167 -7.26 17.16 7.79
N GLU A 168 -7.99 16.12 7.34
CA GLU A 168 -9.27 16.26 6.65
C GLU A 168 -10.28 17.07 7.46
N ARG A 169 -10.33 16.83 8.78
CA ARG A 169 -11.20 17.58 9.69
C ARG A 169 -10.72 19.00 9.91
N ALA A 170 -9.41 19.20 10.09
CA ALA A 170 -8.86 20.49 10.47
C ALA A 170 -8.80 21.47 9.29
N LEU A 171 -8.51 20.97 8.08
CA LEU A 171 -8.32 21.76 6.88
C LEU A 171 -9.53 21.74 5.94
N GLY A 172 -10.49 20.84 6.13
CA GLY A 172 -11.56 20.62 5.16
C GLY A 172 -12.35 21.87 4.79
N GLY A 173 -12.69 22.71 5.76
CA GLY A 173 -13.38 23.97 5.51
C GLY A 173 -12.58 24.96 4.66
N VAL A 174 -11.28 25.11 4.94
CA VAL A 174 -10.42 26.03 4.17
C VAL A 174 -10.11 25.47 2.78
N LEU A 175 -9.92 24.15 2.64
CA LEU A 175 -9.69 23.49 1.36
C LEU A 175 -10.93 23.52 0.46
N ALA A 176 -12.14 23.45 1.02
CA ALA A 176 -13.38 23.57 0.25
C ALA A 176 -13.55 24.98 -0.36
N ALA A 177 -13.01 26.00 0.27
CA ALA A 177 -13.06 27.39 -0.18
C ALA A 177 -11.77 27.87 -0.89
N LEU A 178 -10.75 27.02 -0.96
CA LEU A 178 -9.45 27.39 -1.51
C LEU A 178 -9.55 27.60 -3.03
N ASP A 179 -9.21 28.79 -3.49
CA ASP A 179 -9.04 29.10 -4.91
C ASP A 179 -7.55 29.28 -5.20
N LEU A 180 -6.90 28.17 -5.60
CA LEU A 180 -5.49 28.09 -5.95
C LEU A 180 -5.35 27.61 -7.39
N VAL A 181 -4.66 28.40 -8.21
CA VAL A 181 -4.36 28.06 -9.61
C VAL A 181 -3.04 27.27 -9.66
N ALA A 182 -3.14 25.95 -9.48
CA ALA A 182 -2.02 25.02 -9.52
C ALA A 182 -2.51 23.63 -9.96
N SER A 183 -1.60 22.74 -10.37
CA SER A 183 -1.96 21.36 -10.65
C SER A 183 -2.10 20.54 -9.36
N ARG A 184 -2.92 19.48 -9.38
CA ARG A 184 -3.06 18.56 -8.25
C ARG A 184 -1.71 17.93 -7.87
N ASP A 185 -0.89 17.60 -8.87
CA ASP A 185 0.40 16.96 -8.67
C ASP A 185 1.39 17.88 -7.95
N ASP A 186 1.33 19.20 -8.20
CA ASP A 186 2.18 20.17 -7.51
C ASP A 186 1.77 20.38 -6.05
N VAL A 187 0.46 20.35 -5.76
CA VAL A 187 -0.08 20.69 -4.43
C VAL A 187 -0.19 19.48 -3.51
N LEU A 188 -0.58 18.32 -4.05
CA LEU A 188 -0.84 17.10 -3.28
C LEU A 188 0.07 15.93 -3.68
N GLY A 189 1.02 16.17 -4.57
CA GLY A 189 1.94 15.15 -5.07
C GLY A 189 1.34 14.24 -6.16
N PRO A 190 2.19 13.65 -7.01
CA PRO A 190 1.78 12.57 -7.90
C PRO A 190 1.55 11.28 -7.11
N LEU A 191 0.45 10.58 -7.43
CA LEU A 191 0.12 9.24 -6.95
C LEU A 191 0.22 8.19 -8.06
#